data_AF-A0A9E3RNK6-F1
#
_entry.id   AF-A0A9E3RNK6-F1
#
_cell.length_a   1.000
_cell.length_b   1.000
_cell.length_c   1.000
_cell.angle_alpha   90.00
_cell.angle_beta   90.00
_cell.angle_gamma   90.00
#
_symmetry.space_group_name_H-M   'P 1'
#
loop_
_entity.id
_entity.type
_entity.pdbx_description
1 polymer ?
#
loop_
_entity_poly.entity_id
_entity_poly.type
_entity_poly.pdbx_seq_one_letter_code
_entity_poly.pdbx_strand_id
1 'polypeptide(L)'
;MTKHILLALTVITLSSCTSNTDKEKFINTYAQILLVREQNPDSANGNAKVQAVITSNGYTQESFKSEFIKFSRDAQSFRILMDTVQQRAKRLPH
;
A
#
# COMPACT_ATOMS: atom_id res chain seq x y z
N MET A 1 -39.65 13.35 -33.06
CA MET A 1 -38.62 14.17 -32.39
C MET A 1 -39.06 14.36 -30.95
N THR A 2 -38.40 13.94 -29.87
CA THR A 2 -37.01 13.61 -29.57
C THR A 2 -37.06 12.88 -28.21
N LYS A 3 -37.11 11.53 -28.21
CA LYS A 3 -37.20 10.70 -26.97
C LYS A 3 -35.97 9.80 -26.80
N HIS A 4 -34.76 10.31 -27.07
CA HIS A 4 -33.54 9.52 -26.89
C HIS A 4 -32.40 10.26 -26.16
N ILE A 5 -32.71 11.37 -25.48
CA ILE A 5 -31.73 12.11 -24.67
C ILE A 5 -31.98 11.79 -23.19
N LEU A 6 -31.87 10.53 -22.78
CA LEU A 6 -31.89 10.19 -21.34
C LEU A 6 -31.16 8.87 -21.01
N LEU A 7 -30.21 8.43 -21.86
CA LEU A 7 -29.48 7.16 -21.68
C LEU A 7 -27.95 7.34 -21.56
N ALA A 8 -27.48 8.53 -21.20
CA ALA A 8 -26.04 8.85 -21.23
C ALA A 8 -25.48 9.39 -19.90
N LEU A 9 -26.04 9.01 -18.74
CA LEU A 9 -25.60 9.60 -17.45
C LEU A 9 -25.35 8.59 -16.31
N THR A 10 -24.95 7.34 -16.61
CA THR A 10 -24.82 6.32 -15.55
C THR A 10 -23.46 5.58 -15.48
N VAL A 11 -22.40 6.07 -16.14
CA VAL A 11 -21.13 5.29 -16.26
C VAL A 11 -19.88 6.01 -15.68
N ILE A 12 -20.00 6.87 -14.65
CA ILE A 12 -18.82 7.57 -14.08
C ILE A 12 -18.76 7.55 -12.54
N THR A 13 -19.08 6.43 -11.88
CA THR A 13 -19.00 6.36 -10.39
C THR A 13 -18.03 5.32 -9.84
N LEU A 14 -17.22 4.66 -10.66
CA LEU A 14 -16.37 3.53 -10.19
C LEU A 14 -14.93 3.89 -9.79
N SER A 15 -14.48 5.15 -9.91
CA SER A 15 -13.05 5.47 -9.76
C SER A 15 -12.55 5.75 -8.33
N SER A 16 -13.41 5.71 -7.30
CA SER A 16 -13.01 6.13 -5.95
C SER A 16 -12.45 4.99 -5.07
N CYS A 17 -12.70 3.73 -5.43
CA CYS A 17 -12.37 2.57 -4.58
C CYS A 17 -10.88 2.16 -4.63
N THR A 18 -10.16 2.54 -5.68
CA THR A 18 -8.76 2.18 -5.88
C THR A 18 -7.87 2.75 -4.77
N SER A 19 -8.12 3.99 -4.34
CA SER A 19 -7.25 4.69 -3.37
C SER A 19 -7.18 4.02 -1.99
N ASN A 20 -8.31 3.49 -1.50
CA ASN A 20 -8.37 2.80 -0.22
C ASN A 20 -7.71 1.42 -0.31
N THR A 21 -7.87 0.75 -1.46
CA THR A 21 -7.24 -0.53 -1.76
C THR A 21 -5.72 -0.39 -1.79
N ASP A 22 -5.20 0.63 -2.47
CA ASP A 22 -3.75 0.91 -2.54
C ASP A 22 -3.17 1.18 -1.14
N LYS A 23 -3.87 1.96 -0.31
CA LYS A 23 -3.45 2.24 1.06
C LYS A 23 -3.35 0.97 1.91
N GLU A 24 -4.37 0.11 1.89
CA GLU A 24 -4.34 -1.16 2.65
C GLU A 24 -3.24 -2.10 2.15
N LYS A 25 -3.04 -2.17 0.83
CA LYS A 25 -1.97 -2.94 0.20
C LYS A 25 -0.59 -2.46 0.68
N PHE A 26 -0.37 -1.13 0.71
CA PHE A 26 0.84 -0.53 1.22
C PHE A 26 1.06 -0.83 2.71
N ILE A 27 0.02 -0.68 3.54
CA ILE A 27 0.08 -0.96 4.99
C ILE A 27 0.52 -2.41 5.24
N ASN A 28 -0.11 -3.35 4.54
CA ASN A 28 0.21 -4.78 4.64
C ASN A 28 1.65 -5.07 4.25
N THR A 29 2.08 -4.53 3.11
CA THR A 29 3.43 -4.74 2.59
C THR A 29 4.48 -4.18 3.54
N TYR A 30 4.29 -2.94 4.03
CA TYR A 30 5.25 -2.31 4.94
C TYR A 30 5.29 -3.03 6.30
N ALA A 31 4.15 -3.52 6.81
CA ALA A 31 4.11 -4.28 8.06
C ALA A 31 4.92 -5.59 7.96
N GLN A 32 4.83 -6.31 6.85
CA GLN A 32 5.65 -7.50 6.59
C GLN A 32 7.14 -7.16 6.47
N ILE A 33 7.49 -6.01 5.86
CA ILE A 33 8.88 -5.53 5.80
C ILE A 33 9.43 -5.28 7.21
N LEU A 34 8.65 -4.67 8.10
CA LEU A 34 9.08 -4.46 9.49
C LEU A 34 9.36 -5.78 10.20
N LEU A 35 8.46 -6.78 10.06
CA LEU A 35 8.67 -8.10 10.64
C LEU A 35 9.94 -8.77 10.10
N VAL A 36 10.17 -8.71 8.79
CA VAL A 36 11.40 -9.25 8.17
C VAL A 36 12.65 -8.57 8.72
N ARG A 37 12.62 -7.24 8.89
CA ARG A 37 13.75 -6.47 9.43
C ARG A 37 14.01 -6.76 10.90
N GLU A 38 12.96 -6.99 11.69
CA GLU A 38 13.06 -7.40 13.08
C GLU A 38 13.70 -8.79 13.22
N GLN A 39 13.30 -9.75 12.38
CA GLN A 39 13.83 -11.12 12.38
C GLN A 39 15.24 -11.24 11.76
N ASN A 40 15.67 -10.26 10.94
CA ASN A 40 16.92 -10.31 10.18
C ASN A 40 17.69 -8.98 10.32
N PRO A 41 18.13 -8.59 11.53
CA PRO A 41 18.88 -7.36 11.76
C PRO A 41 20.17 -7.39 10.92
N ASP A 42 20.24 -6.49 9.94
CA ASP A 42 21.37 -6.25 9.03
C ASP A 42 22.08 -7.47 8.46
N SER A 43 21.38 -8.15 7.54
CA SER A 43 22.00 -9.14 6.66
C SER A 43 21.63 -8.88 5.20
N ALA A 44 22.53 -9.24 4.28
CA ALA A 44 22.21 -9.32 2.85
C ALA A 44 20.98 -10.21 2.59
N ASN A 45 20.79 -11.23 3.42
CA ASN A 45 19.59 -12.08 3.43
C ASN A 45 18.31 -11.27 3.76
N GLY A 46 18.36 -10.36 4.73
CA GLY A 46 17.25 -9.46 5.05
C GLY A 46 16.83 -8.59 3.86
N ASN A 47 17.80 -8.09 3.08
CA ASN A 47 17.48 -7.32 1.87
C ASN A 47 16.78 -8.16 0.80
N ALA A 48 17.25 -9.40 0.57
CA ALA A 48 16.60 -10.32 -0.36
C ALA A 48 15.16 -10.66 0.08
N LYS A 49 14.94 -10.88 1.38
CA LYS A 49 13.60 -11.12 1.94
C LYS A 49 12.67 -9.92 1.83
N VAL A 50 13.18 -8.70 2.05
CA VAL A 50 12.39 -7.47 1.83
C VAL A 50 11.98 -7.33 0.37
N GLN A 51 12.90 -7.60 -0.56
CA GLN A 51 12.57 -7.59 -1.99
C GLN A 51 11.50 -8.63 -2.32
N ALA A 52 11.61 -9.84 -1.75
CA ALA A 52 10.61 -10.89 -1.92
C ALA A 52 9.22 -10.43 -1.44
N VAL A 53 9.13 -9.83 -0.24
CA VAL A 53 7.86 -9.27 0.29
C VAL A 53 7.26 -8.21 -0.64
N ILE A 54 8.08 -7.30 -1.17
CA ILE A 54 7.61 -6.25 -2.09
C ILE A 54 7.02 -6.91 -3.35
N THR A 55 7.74 -7.85 -3.95
CA THR A 55 7.28 -8.54 -5.17
C THR A 55 6.06 -9.43 -4.94
N SER A 56 5.98 -10.17 -3.81
CA SER A 56 4.86 -11.07 -3.50
C SER A 56 3.56 -10.32 -3.25
N ASN A 57 3.65 -9.06 -2.80
CA ASN A 57 2.49 -8.19 -2.66
C ASN A 57 2.17 -7.45 -3.97
N GLY A 58 2.78 -7.79 -5.10
CA GLY A 58 2.45 -7.22 -6.41
C GLY A 58 2.97 -5.79 -6.60
N TYR A 59 4.11 -5.46 -5.99
CA TYR A 59 4.85 -4.22 -6.25
C TYR A 59 6.14 -4.51 -7.03
N THR A 60 6.62 -3.51 -7.77
CA THR A 60 8.04 -3.38 -8.09
C THR A 60 8.68 -2.50 -7.02
N GLN A 61 10.01 -2.49 -6.96
CA GLN A 61 10.72 -1.61 -6.03
C GLN A 61 10.38 -0.14 -6.27
N GLU A 62 10.28 0.26 -7.54
CA GLU A 62 9.96 1.62 -7.96
C GLU A 62 8.52 2.00 -7.61
N SER A 63 7.55 1.10 -7.84
CA SER A 63 6.15 1.41 -7.55
C SER A 63 5.89 1.50 -6.04
N PHE A 64 6.53 0.62 -5.24
CA PHE A 64 6.48 0.73 -3.78
C PHE A 64 7.12 2.03 -3.27
N LYS A 65 8.29 2.39 -3.80
CA LYS A 65 8.96 3.67 -3.47
C LYS A 65 8.11 4.88 -3.85
N SER A 66 7.45 4.84 -5.01
CA SER A 66 6.54 5.88 -5.46
C SER A 66 5.36 6.07 -4.50
N GLU A 67 4.76 4.98 -4.03
CA GLU A 67 3.70 5.04 -3.02
C GLU A 67 4.18 5.54 -1.67
N PHE A 68 5.37 5.10 -1.22
CA PHE A 68 5.98 5.64 -0.02
C PHE A 68 6.12 7.16 -0.10
N ILE A 69 6.70 7.66 -1.21
CA ILE A 69 6.87 9.11 -1.44
C ILE A 69 5.51 9.80 -1.51
N LYS A 70 4.51 9.21 -2.16
CA LYS A 70 3.14 9.75 -2.25
C LYS A 70 2.53 9.91 -0.85
N PHE A 71 2.62 8.88 -0.01
CA PHE A 71 2.05 8.92 1.34
C PHE A 71 2.85 9.81 2.29
N SER A 72 4.16 9.96 2.08
CA SER A 72 5.01 10.80 2.93
C SER A 72 4.90 12.31 2.65
N ARG A 73 4.12 12.73 1.64
CA ARG A 73 3.94 14.16 1.29
C ARG A 73 3.27 14.96 2.39
N ASP A 74 2.34 14.33 3.12
CA ASP A 74 1.69 14.93 4.27
C ASP A 74 2.19 14.26 5.56
N ALA A 75 2.96 15.00 6.35
CA ALA A 75 3.64 14.44 7.52
C ALA A 75 2.67 13.91 8.58
N GLN A 76 1.54 14.59 8.79
CA GLN A 76 0.55 14.18 9.79
C GLN A 76 -0.15 12.88 9.37
N SER A 77 -0.65 12.80 8.14
CA SER A 77 -1.27 11.60 7.59
C SER A 77 -0.28 10.45 7.52
N PHE A 78 0.97 10.74 7.16
CA PHE A 78 2.03 9.73 7.13
C PHE A 78 2.32 9.15 8.50
N ARG A 79 2.38 10.00 9.55
CA ARG A 79 2.51 9.52 10.94
C ARG A 79 1.37 8.57 11.32
N ILE A 80 0.13 8.93 11.04
CA ILE A 80 -1.05 8.09 11.32
C ILE A 80 -0.98 6.77 10.53
N LEU A 81 -0.54 6.83 9.27
CA LEU A 81 -0.35 5.64 8.44
C LEU A 81 0.72 4.72 9.03
N MET A 82 1.84 5.27 9.47
CA MET A 82 2.94 4.51 10.08
C MET A 82 2.55 3.91 11.44
N ASP A 83 1.78 4.64 12.26
CA ASP A 83 1.19 4.10 13.50
C ASP A 83 0.29 2.89 13.19
N THR A 84 -0.46 2.94 12.08
CA THR A 84 -1.29 1.83 11.61
C THR A 84 -0.45 0.64 11.13
N VAL A 85 0.63 0.90 10.39
CA VAL A 85 1.61 -0.12 9.95
C VAL A 85 2.22 -0.84 11.15
N GLN A 86 2.64 -0.10 12.17
CA GLN A 86 3.20 -0.69 13.40
C GLN A 86 2.17 -1.55 14.13
N GLN A 87 0.93 -1.09 14.25
CA GLN A 87 -0.15 -1.89 14.84
C GLN A 87 -0.44 -3.16 14.04
N ARG A 88 -0.37 -3.10 12.71
CA ARG A 88 -0.52 -4.27 11.83
C ARG A 88 0.62 -5.26 12.03
N ALA A 89 1.87 -4.79 12.08
CA ALA A 89 3.05 -5.63 12.26
C ALA A 89 2.98 -6.44 13.56
N LYS A 90 2.54 -5.83 14.67
CA LYS A 90 2.36 -6.50 15.97
C LYS A 90 1.31 -7.62 15.97
N ARG A 91 0.45 -7.71 14.96
CA ARG A 91 -0.58 -8.75 14.82
C ARG A 91 -0.17 -9.86 13.86
N LEU A 92 0.96 -9.71 13.16
CA LEU A 92 1.49 -10.77 12.31
C LEU A 92 2.10 -11.85 13.20
N PRO A 93 2.01 -13.13 12.78
CA PRO A 93 2.71 -14.21 13.48
C PRO A 93 4.23 -14.00 13.39
N HIS A 94 4.91 -14.16 14.52
CA HIS A 94 6.37 -13.98 14.67
C HIS A 94 7.16 -15.25 14.36
#